data_AF-A0A940U6Z1-F1
#
_entry.id   AF-A0A940U6Z1-F1
#
_cell.length_a   1.000
_cell.length_b   1.000
_cell.length_c   1.000
_cell.angle_alpha   90.00
_cell.angle_beta   90.00
_cell.angle_gamma   90.00
#
_symmetry.space_group_name_H-M   'P 1'
#
loop_
_entity.id
_entity.type
_entity.pdbx_description
1 polymer ?
#
loop_
_entity_poly.entity_id
_entity_poly.type
_entity_poly.pdbx_seq_one_letter_code
_entity_poly.pdbx_strand_id
1 'polypeptide(L)'
;MVEKQIRLEDYEELVGAEAIARIHNKAKSLQNLHVVNINSTYYGGGVAELLSSMSLLMNSVGIKTGWRIIQGAPDFFSITKKMHNALQGDAINLSDRKMQIYEEIIYENSVRNHLESHNLVIIHDPQPLPMIKHYKKNGPWIWRCHIDLRS
;
A
#
# COMPACT_ATOMS: atom_id res chain seq x y z
N MET A 1 -17.26 6.85 22.93
CA MET A 1 -16.21 5.99 23.52
C MET A 1 -15.05 6.01 22.54
N VAL A 2 -13.86 6.44 22.97
CA VAL A 2 -12.67 6.37 22.10
C VAL A 2 -12.06 4.99 22.37
N GLU A 3 -12.12 4.09 21.39
CA GLU A 3 -11.44 2.80 21.48
C GLU A 3 -9.94 3.01 21.70
N LYS A 4 -9.33 2.14 22.53
CA LYS A 4 -7.89 2.18 22.81
C LYS A 4 -7.14 1.96 21.49
N GLN A 5 -6.48 3.00 21.00
CA GLN A 5 -5.60 2.91 19.83
C GLN A 5 -4.48 1.90 20.13
N ILE A 6 -4.19 0.99 19.18
CA ILE A 6 -3.07 0.04 19.28
C ILE A 6 -1.78 0.84 19.41
N ARG A 7 -0.95 0.50 20.39
CA ARG A 7 0.36 1.13 20.60
C ARG A 7 1.48 0.12 20.52
N LEU A 8 2.68 0.61 20.25
CA LEU A 8 3.86 -0.23 20.17
C LEU A 8 4.15 -0.93 21.51
N GLU A 9 3.90 -0.24 22.63
CA GLU A 9 4.12 -0.77 23.98
C GLU A 9 3.22 -1.97 24.31
N ASP A 10 2.09 -2.13 23.62
CA ASP A 10 1.23 -3.30 23.80
C ASP A 10 1.93 -4.61 23.33
N TYR A 11 3.10 -4.52 22.67
CA TYR A 11 3.91 -5.65 22.20
C TYR A 11 5.20 -5.86 23.01
N GLU A 12 5.47 -5.06 24.04
CA GLU A 12 6.74 -5.12 24.78
C GLU A 12 7.03 -6.50 25.38
N GLU A 13 6.01 -7.18 25.91
CA GLU A 13 6.16 -8.54 26.47
C GLU A 13 6.61 -9.58 25.43
N LEU A 14 6.38 -9.31 24.14
CA LEU A 14 6.72 -10.23 23.04
C LEU A 14 8.10 -9.95 22.44
N VAL A 15 8.49 -8.68 22.35
CA VAL A 15 9.73 -8.26 21.63
C VAL A 15 10.79 -7.65 22.53
N GLY A 16 10.48 -7.38 23.80
CA GLY A 16 11.33 -6.75 24.79
C GLY A 16 11.47 -5.24 24.64
N ALA A 17 11.73 -4.56 25.76
CA ALA A 17 11.87 -3.11 25.84
C ALA A 17 12.95 -2.54 24.90
N GLU A 18 14.03 -3.29 24.64
CA GLU A 18 15.09 -2.87 23.72
C GLU A 18 14.58 -2.71 22.28
N ALA A 19 13.75 -3.65 21.81
CA ALA A 19 13.17 -3.58 20.47
C ALA A 19 12.20 -2.40 20.34
N ILE A 20 11.38 -2.16 21.37
CA ILE A 20 10.47 -1.00 21.47
C ILE A 20 11.26 0.31 21.38
N ALA A 21 12.29 0.46 22.21
CA ALA A 21 13.16 1.65 22.22
C ALA A 21 13.86 1.86 20.87
N ARG A 22 14.34 0.77 20.24
CA ARG A 22 14.98 0.83 18.92
C ARG A 22 14.01 1.31 17.83
N ILE A 23 12.76 0.86 17.84
CA ILE A 23 11.74 1.30 16.87
C ILE A 23 11.42 2.78 17.07
N HIS A 24 11.16 3.21 18.31
CA HIS A 24 10.93 4.63 18.63
C HIS A 24 12.08 5.53 18.19
N ASN A 25 13.32 5.11 18.45
CA ASN A 25 14.51 5.87 18.04
C ASN A 25 14.61 6.02 16.51
N LYS A 26 14.26 4.99 15.74
CA LYS A 26 14.21 5.08 14.27
C LYS A 26 13.03 5.90 13.77
N ALA A 27 11.89 5.85 14.46
CA ALA A 27 10.69 6.58 14.06
C ALA A 27 10.89 8.11 14.15
N LYS A 28 11.69 8.60 15.10
CA LYS A 28 11.97 10.04 15.29
C LYS A 28 12.35 10.78 14.01
N SER A 29 13.21 10.20 13.16
CA SER A 29 13.63 10.84 11.90
C SER A 29 12.55 10.83 10.81
N LEU A 30 11.46 10.08 11.00
CA LEU A 30 10.40 9.87 10.01
C LEU A 30 9.09 10.57 10.39
N GLN A 31 8.99 11.20 11.56
CA GLN A 31 7.74 11.82 12.05
C GLN A 31 7.27 13.02 11.20
N ASN A 32 8.18 13.65 10.45
CA ASN A 32 7.82 14.72 9.51
C ASN A 32 7.26 14.21 8.18
N LEU A 33 7.23 12.89 7.96
CA LEU A 33 6.72 12.30 6.73
C LEU A 33 5.21 12.11 6.78
N HIS A 34 4.55 12.47 5.69
CA HIS A 34 3.20 12.04 5.37
C HIS A 34 3.24 10.82 4.43
N VAL A 35 2.93 9.65 4.97
CA VAL A 35 3.03 8.35 4.28
C VAL A 35 1.65 7.87 3.85
N VAL A 36 1.55 7.24 2.69
CA VAL A 36 0.32 6.55 2.25
C VAL A 36 0.64 5.18 1.67
N ASN A 37 -0.11 4.17 2.13
CA ASN A 37 -0.12 2.82 1.56
C ASN A 37 -1.33 2.68 0.65
N ILE A 38 -1.14 2.13 -0.55
CA ILE A 38 -2.20 1.92 -1.54
C ILE A 38 -2.18 0.48 -2.01
N ASN A 39 -3.31 -0.20 -1.88
CA ASN A 39 -3.51 -1.56 -2.38
C ASN A 39 -4.90 -1.70 -3.04
N SER A 40 -5.33 -2.93 -3.34
CA SER A 40 -6.58 -3.22 -4.03
C SER A 40 -7.79 -3.47 -3.13
N THR A 41 -7.61 -3.71 -1.82
CA THR A 41 -8.72 -4.08 -0.91
C THR A 41 -8.43 -3.80 0.56
N TYR A 42 -9.45 -3.45 1.35
CA TYR A 42 -9.36 -3.38 2.81
C TYR A 42 -9.56 -4.73 3.50
N TYR A 43 -10.05 -5.74 2.76
CA TYR A 43 -10.44 -7.03 3.31
C TYR A 43 -9.97 -8.16 2.41
N GLY A 44 -9.61 -9.29 3.03
CA GLY A 44 -9.17 -10.47 2.30
C GLY A 44 -7.72 -10.34 1.80
N GLY A 45 -6.91 -11.35 2.12
CA GLY A 45 -5.51 -11.45 1.72
C GLY A 45 -4.53 -10.84 2.73
N GLY A 46 -3.29 -11.32 2.67
CA GLY A 46 -2.24 -10.98 3.66
C GLY A 46 -1.82 -9.51 3.64
N VAL A 47 -1.97 -8.80 2.52
CA VAL A 47 -1.63 -7.37 2.45
C VAL A 47 -2.59 -6.53 3.29
N ALA A 48 -3.89 -6.82 3.22
CA ALA A 48 -4.89 -6.10 4.00
C ALA A 48 -4.74 -6.36 5.49
N GLU A 49 -4.49 -7.62 5.87
CA GLU A 49 -4.20 -8.02 7.25
C GLU A 49 -2.96 -7.29 7.79
N LEU A 50 -1.86 -7.28 7.03
CA LEU A 50 -0.64 -6.56 7.38
C LEU A 50 -0.89 -5.05 7.56
N LEU A 51 -1.54 -4.41 6.60
CA LEU A 51 -1.75 -2.96 6.61
C LEU A 51 -2.71 -2.52 7.71
N SER A 52 -3.65 -3.38 8.11
CA SER A 52 -4.59 -3.09 9.20
C SER A 52 -3.85 -2.76 10.51
N SER A 53 -2.84 -3.55 10.89
CA SER A 53 -2.03 -3.30 12.09
C SER A 53 -0.88 -2.33 11.83
N MET A 54 -0.20 -2.46 10.69
CA MET A 54 1.00 -1.66 10.38
C MET A 54 0.68 -0.16 10.30
N SER A 55 -0.42 0.21 9.64
CA SER A 55 -0.80 1.62 9.53
C SER A 55 -1.10 2.24 10.90
N LEU A 56 -1.73 1.49 11.81
CA LEU A 56 -2.00 1.94 13.18
C LEU A 56 -0.72 2.11 14.00
N LEU A 57 0.20 1.14 13.92
CA LEU A 57 1.49 1.19 14.62
C LEU A 57 2.40 2.32 14.12
N MET A 58 2.42 2.58 12.80
CA MET A 58 3.15 3.72 12.25
C MET A 58 2.60 5.05 12.80
N ASN A 59 1.28 5.19 12.88
CA ASN A 59 0.67 6.37 13.51
C ASN A 59 0.94 6.45 15.02
N SER A 60 0.98 5.32 15.75
CA SER A 60 1.25 5.33 17.19
C SER A 60 2.66 5.82 17.54
N VAL A 61 3.63 5.70 16.62
CA VAL A 61 4.99 6.24 16.78
C VAL A 61 5.19 7.63 16.14
N GLY A 62 4.09 8.28 15.74
CA GLY A 62 4.08 9.66 15.26
C GLY A 62 4.31 9.84 13.75
N ILE A 63 4.28 8.78 12.94
CA ILE A 63 4.39 8.88 11.48
C ILE A 63 2.98 9.02 10.90
N LYS A 64 2.65 10.18 10.33
CA LYS A 64 1.33 10.43 9.73
C LYS A 64 1.09 9.49 8.55
N THR A 65 0.37 8.40 8.79
CA THR A 65 0.25 7.29 7.83
C THR A 65 -1.20 7.05 7.43
N GLY A 66 -1.48 7.13 6.13
CA GLY A 66 -2.77 6.78 5.54
C GLY A 66 -2.76 5.40 4.88
N TRP A 67 -3.95 4.84 4.72
CA TRP A 67 -4.22 3.66 3.89
C TRP A 67 -5.38 3.97 2.95
N ARG A 68 -5.20 3.69 1.66
CA ARG A 68 -6.18 3.88 0.57
C ARG A 68 -6.27 2.62 -0.28
N ILE A 69 -7.41 2.45 -0.94
CA ILE A 69 -7.64 1.34 -1.86
C ILE A 69 -7.97 1.85 -3.26
N ILE A 70 -7.68 1.03 -4.26
CA ILE A 70 -8.20 1.21 -5.62
C ILE A 70 -9.68 0.83 -5.66
N GLN A 71 -10.49 1.73 -6.19
CA GLN A 71 -11.88 1.47 -6.58
C GLN A 71 -11.91 1.06 -8.04
N GLY A 72 -12.49 -0.10 -8.35
CA GLY A 72 -12.54 -0.59 -9.73
C GLY A 72 -13.76 -1.45 -10.00
N ALA A 73 -14.11 -1.59 -11.27
CA ALA A 73 -15.14 -2.53 -11.72
C ALA A 73 -14.63 -3.98 -11.61
N PRO A 74 -15.53 -5.00 -11.57
CA PRO A 74 -15.13 -6.41 -11.54
C PRO A 74 -14.14 -6.80 -12.65
N ASP A 75 -14.29 -6.22 -13.85
CA ASP A 75 -13.37 -6.46 -14.97
C ASP A 75 -11.94 -6.05 -14.66
N PHE A 76 -11.74 -4.92 -13.97
CA PHE A 76 -10.43 -4.47 -13.52
C PHE A 76 -9.78 -5.49 -12.58
N PHE A 77 -10.54 -5.99 -11.60
CA PHE A 77 -10.03 -6.99 -10.66
C PHE A 77 -9.76 -8.34 -11.34
N SER A 78 -10.56 -8.72 -12.34
CA SER A 78 -10.31 -9.91 -13.17
C SER A 78 -9.03 -9.79 -13.98
N ILE A 79 -8.80 -8.64 -14.63
CA ILE A 79 -7.59 -8.35 -15.42
C ILE A 79 -6.36 -8.37 -14.52
N THR A 80 -6.40 -7.64 -13.41
CA THR A 80 -5.26 -7.52 -12.51
C THR A 80 -4.94 -8.83 -11.78
N LYS A 81 -5.94 -9.67 -11.49
CA LYS A 81 -5.70 -11.04 -11.01
C LYS A 81 -4.96 -11.90 -12.04
N LYS A 82 -5.32 -11.78 -13.33
CA LYS A 82 -4.56 -12.49 -14.39
C LYS A 82 -3.14 -11.95 -14.53
N MET A 83 -2.94 -10.64 -14.43
CA MET A 83 -1.60 -10.05 -14.42
C MET A 83 -0.76 -10.57 -13.25
N HIS A 84 -1.33 -10.58 -12.04
CA HIS A 84 -0.70 -11.13 -10.85
C HIS A 84 -0.25 -12.58 -11.06
N ASN A 85 -1.14 -13.45 -11.54
CA ASN A 85 -0.80 -14.83 -11.81
C ASN A 85 0.27 -14.98 -12.90
N ALA A 86 0.20 -14.17 -13.95
CA ALA A 86 1.15 -14.24 -15.06
C ALA A 86 2.56 -13.81 -14.67
N LEU A 87 2.68 -12.84 -13.76
CA LEU A 87 3.95 -12.49 -13.13
C LEU A 87 4.55 -13.66 -12.31
N GLN A 88 3.74 -14.65 -11.95
CA GLN A 88 4.15 -15.89 -11.27
C GLN A 88 4.24 -17.09 -12.23
N GLY A 89 4.22 -16.87 -13.55
CA GLY A 89 4.43 -17.91 -14.56
C GLY A 89 3.19 -18.41 -15.29
N ASP A 90 1.98 -17.96 -14.94
CA ASP A 90 0.78 -18.32 -15.70
C ASP A 90 0.73 -17.64 -17.07
N ALA A 91 0.03 -18.24 -18.02
CA ALA A 91 -0.26 -17.59 -19.30
C ALA A 91 -1.27 -16.46 -19.14
N ILE A 92 -1.06 -15.36 -19.88
CA ILE A 92 -1.99 -14.24 -19.96
C ILE A 92 -2.26 -13.83 -21.40
N ASN A 93 -3.54 -13.61 -21.71
CA ASN A 93 -3.94 -12.85 -22.88
C ASN A 93 -4.25 -11.41 -22.44
N LEU A 94 -3.28 -10.52 -22.61
CA LEU A 94 -3.37 -9.12 -22.26
C LEU A 94 -3.60 -8.28 -23.53
N SER A 95 -4.85 -8.17 -23.96
CA SER A 95 -5.22 -7.36 -25.12
C SER A 95 -5.19 -5.86 -24.82
N ASP A 96 -5.12 -5.05 -25.87
CA ASP A 96 -5.15 -3.58 -25.76
C ASP A 96 -6.37 -3.08 -24.98
N ARG A 97 -7.53 -3.71 -25.17
CA ARG A 97 -8.75 -3.37 -24.41
C ARG A 97 -8.59 -3.61 -22.91
N LYS A 98 -7.90 -4.69 -22.51
CA LYS A 98 -7.66 -4.98 -21.09
C LYS A 98 -6.66 -3.99 -20.50
N MET A 99 -5.63 -3.61 -21.27
CA MET A 99 -4.69 -2.57 -20.85
C MET A 99 -5.37 -1.21 -20.71
N GLN A 100 -6.27 -0.84 -21.63
CA GLN A 100 -7.07 0.38 -21.51
C GLN A 100 -7.91 0.40 -20.23
N ILE A 101 -8.65 -0.67 -19.93
CA ILE A 101 -9.45 -0.77 -18.69
C ILE A 101 -8.56 -0.63 -17.46
N TYR A 102 -7.39 -1.28 -17.48
CA TYR A 102 -6.42 -1.20 -16.39
C TYR A 102 -5.90 0.22 -16.16
N GLU A 103 -5.49 0.93 -17.23
CA GLU A 103 -4.98 2.30 -17.12
C GLU A 103 -6.08 3.33 -16.82
N GLU A 104 -7.27 3.19 -17.41
CA GLU A 104 -8.42 4.09 -17.20
C GLU A 104 -8.88 4.09 -15.74
N ILE A 105 -9.08 2.91 -15.16
CA ILE A 105 -9.49 2.78 -13.75
C ILE A 105 -8.42 3.37 -12.83
N ILE A 106 -7.14 3.18 -13.14
CA ILE A 106 -6.06 3.75 -12.34
C ILE A 106 -5.97 5.26 -12.47
N TYR A 107 -6.21 5.80 -13.67
CA TYR A 107 -6.32 7.23 -13.86
C TYR A 107 -7.46 7.82 -13.01
N GLU A 108 -8.65 7.22 -13.02
CA GLU A 108 -9.76 7.68 -12.18
C GLU A 108 -9.40 7.68 -10.68
N ASN A 109 -8.73 6.63 -10.21
CA ASN A 109 -8.25 6.56 -8.83
C ASN A 109 -7.19 7.61 -8.53
N SER A 110 -6.34 7.96 -9.50
CA SER A 110 -5.35 9.02 -9.32
C SER A 110 -6.02 10.39 -9.12
N VAL A 111 -7.12 10.65 -9.85
CA VAL A 111 -7.89 11.89 -9.69
C VAL A 111 -8.58 11.95 -8.32
N ARG A 112 -9.05 10.82 -7.77
CA ARG A 112 -9.77 10.76 -6.49
C ARG A 112 -8.87 10.78 -5.25
N ASN A 113 -7.64 10.28 -5.34
CA ASN A 113 -6.81 10.00 -4.15
C ASN A 113 -5.95 11.18 -3.66
N HIS A 114 -5.70 12.21 -4.48
CA HIS A 114 -4.99 13.44 -4.09
C HIS A 114 -3.67 13.20 -3.32
N LEU A 115 -2.72 12.53 -3.98
CA LEU A 115 -1.48 12.08 -3.33
C LEU A 115 -0.35 13.11 -3.29
N GLU A 116 -0.54 14.29 -3.88
CA GLU A 116 0.48 15.34 -4.01
C GLU A 116 1.01 15.82 -2.65
N SER A 117 0.18 15.77 -1.60
CA SER A 117 0.59 16.19 -0.25
C SER A 117 1.38 15.13 0.54
N HIS A 118 1.64 13.96 -0.03
CA HIS A 118 2.36 12.87 0.64
C HIS A 118 3.85 12.93 0.33
N ASN A 119 4.67 12.72 1.36
CA ASN A 119 6.14 12.70 1.25
C ASN A 119 6.68 11.30 0.96
N LEU A 120 5.85 10.26 1.09
CA LEU A 120 6.18 8.88 0.74
C LEU A 120 4.91 8.14 0.32
N VAL A 121 4.95 7.53 -0.86
CA VAL A 121 3.85 6.70 -1.38
C VAL A 121 4.34 5.26 -1.50
N ILE A 122 3.59 4.32 -0.94
CA ILE A 122 3.86 2.88 -1.02
C ILE A 122 2.73 2.21 -1.79
N ILE A 123 3.07 1.66 -2.96
CA ILE A 123 2.16 0.93 -3.84
C ILE A 123 2.35 -0.56 -3.60
N HIS A 124 1.30 -1.25 -3.20
CA HIS A 124 1.32 -2.69 -2.94
C HIS A 124 0.80 -3.44 -4.16
N ASP A 125 1.57 -4.44 -4.61
CA ASP A 125 1.24 -5.35 -5.71
C ASP A 125 1.01 -4.65 -7.07
N PRO A 126 0.72 -5.40 -8.15
CA PRO A 126 0.62 -4.82 -9.48
C PRO A 126 -0.59 -3.91 -9.70
N GLN A 127 -1.70 -4.12 -8.98
CA GLN A 127 -2.98 -3.45 -9.28
C GLN A 127 -2.88 -1.92 -9.34
N PRO A 128 -2.20 -1.22 -8.39
CA PRO A 128 -2.13 0.23 -8.38
C PRO A 128 -0.89 0.80 -9.11
N LEU A 129 -0.03 -0.04 -9.69
CA LEU A 129 1.26 0.38 -10.25
C LEU A 129 1.21 1.60 -11.18
N PRO A 130 0.24 1.72 -12.12
CA PRO A 130 0.24 2.82 -13.08
C PRO A 130 -0.02 4.18 -12.44
N MET A 131 -0.46 4.23 -11.18
CA MET A 131 -0.68 5.50 -10.45
C MET A 131 0.55 6.40 -10.48
N ILE A 132 1.75 5.82 -10.49
CA ILE A 132 3.01 6.55 -10.55
C ILE A 132 3.14 7.48 -11.77
N LYS A 133 2.39 7.22 -12.84
CA LYS A 133 2.38 8.03 -14.07
C LYS A 133 1.55 9.32 -13.94
N HIS A 134 0.71 9.42 -12.92
CA HIS A 134 -0.32 10.47 -12.82
C HIS A 134 -0.02 11.56 -11.78
N TYR A 135 1.16 11.54 -11.16
CA TYR A 135 1.54 12.52 -10.13
C TYR A 135 2.90 13.14 -10.39
N LYS A 136 2.99 14.45 -10.09
CA LYS A 136 4.28 15.08 -9.80
C LYS A 136 4.73 14.63 -8.41
N LYS A 137 5.86 13.92 -8.35
CA LYS A 137 6.34 13.29 -7.12
C LYS A 137 6.96 14.33 -6.18
N ASN A 138 6.48 14.38 -4.95
CA ASN A 138 7.02 15.21 -3.86
C ASN A 138 7.87 14.39 -2.86
N GLY A 139 8.23 13.17 -3.25
CA GLY A 139 8.99 12.24 -2.46
C GLY A 139 9.08 10.87 -3.14
N PRO A 140 9.73 9.89 -2.48
CA PRO A 140 9.85 8.53 -3.00
C PRO A 140 8.49 7.84 -3.21
N TRP A 141 8.44 7.04 -4.27
CA TRP A 141 7.39 6.07 -4.54
C TRP A 141 8.00 4.68 -4.45
N ILE A 142 7.54 3.87 -3.51
CA ILE A 142 8.03 2.52 -3.26
C ILE A 142 7.02 1.53 -3.82
N TRP A 143 7.46 0.63 -4.70
CA TRP A 143 6.68 -0.53 -5.06
C TRP A 143 7.01 -1.68 -4.11
N ARG A 144 5.99 -2.15 -3.39
CA ARG A 144 6.06 -3.32 -2.53
C ARG A 144 5.36 -4.49 -3.22
N CYS A 145 6.16 -5.35 -3.83
CA CYS A 145 5.69 -6.61 -4.42
C CYS A 145 5.50 -7.67 -3.32
N HIS A 146 4.36 -8.37 -3.31
CA HIS A 146 4.08 -9.50 -2.41
C HIS A 146 4.01 -10.84 -3.12
N ILE A 147 4.31 -10.88 -4.42
CA ILE A 147 4.39 -12.08 -5.24
C ILE A 147 5.82 -12.46 -5.59
N ASP A 148 6.00 -13.73 -5.98
CA ASP A 148 7.24 -14.15 -6.62
C ASP A 148 7.31 -13.61 -8.05
N LEU A 149 8.49 -13.13 -8.43
CA LEU A 149 8.78 -12.64 -9.78
C LEU A 149 9.88 -13.49 -10.45
N ARG A 150 10.22 -14.64 -9.87
CA ARG A 150 11.19 -15.55 -10.45
C ARG A 150 10.53 -16.31 -11.60
N SER A 151 11.13 -16.17 -12.77
CA SER A 151 10.86 -16.95 -13.98
C SER A 151 11.86 -18.09 -14.11
#